data_AF-A0A067CY78-F1
#
_entry.id   AF-A0A067CY78-F1
#
_cell.length_a   1.000
_cell.length_b   1.000
_cell.length_c   1.000
_cell.angle_alpha   90.00
_cell.angle_beta   90.00
_cell.angle_gamma   90.00
#
_symmetry.space_group_name_H-M   'P 1'
#
loop_
_entity.id
_entity.type
_entity.pdbx_description
1 polymer ?
#
loop_
_entity_poly.entity_id
_entity_poly.type
_entity_poly.pdbx_seq_one_letter_code
_entity_poly.pdbx_strand_id
1 'polypeptide(L)'
;MRAAAPERKRPESGAHDPLKQTQRALAEAQKTIAEQQQREKELKKLLELQSLVESGDGTNALLEAKTQALNNIHSQKVRSLMKSIHQLQEQVSVMKAQDNEHRRSALIQSLRKKQREQDLLIDVLKEALATKAPEFQDSGPKRFRPKTREELELEFLDLDKKYKRVVQSLKSTKAAMASNAKEEEASPQDNRDAHEDDDEAKSIAANDAEAVKTLQEEVDRLRIAIASKDVNLQAQLTEIETLQRQLAQLTAIQDKCDRAKQKYAASKEALGKIEHDSIQLIQQKEKESEARAQAEAELAFFKEAHANDVAQSDREKLDLLERIKAMHAHEIDLQTQLEDQQKKWCLDRSNLHAQLRAFEKQLQAAHDEAQAARAATDTMLQAKESMSQKIVELNDALAAATAAQAVVTPSSAPGPSAQELAVQHVTWQQAIDERDLKLRALDKQVLAAKLLARQSKKEKEQLLQQIDKLRTLLADAAPKTDASALLSQLKAPTSSTDASGM
;
A
#
# COMPACT_ATOMS: atom_id res chain seq x y z
N MET A 1 25.44 -21.10 43.24
CA MET A 1 24.49 -20.50 42.28
C MET A 1 25.26 -19.55 41.35
N ARG A 2 25.56 -20.00 40.13
CA ARG A 2 26.18 -19.19 39.06
C ARG A 2 25.18 -19.13 37.91
N ALA A 3 24.67 -17.94 37.61
CA ALA A 3 23.78 -17.71 36.48
C ALA A 3 24.62 -17.53 35.21
N ALA A 4 24.46 -18.43 34.24
CA ALA A 4 25.06 -18.33 32.92
C ALA A 4 24.22 -17.39 32.03
N ALA A 5 24.88 -16.40 31.44
CA ALA A 5 24.27 -15.51 30.45
C ALA A 5 24.16 -16.22 29.08
N PRO A 6 23.06 -16.01 28.31
CA PRO A 6 22.91 -16.65 27.02
C PRO A 6 23.72 -15.92 25.93
N GLU A 7 24.54 -16.69 25.21
CA GLU A 7 25.24 -16.27 24.00
C GLU A 7 24.24 -15.87 22.89
N ARG A 8 24.33 -14.62 22.45
CA ARG A 8 23.67 -14.16 21.23
C ARG A 8 24.40 -14.72 20.01
N LYS A 9 23.85 -15.79 19.41
CA LYS A 9 24.22 -16.26 18.08
C LYS A 9 24.02 -15.12 17.06
N ARG A 10 25.10 -14.75 16.35
CA ARG A 10 25.04 -13.90 15.15
C ARG A 10 24.42 -14.69 13.99
N PRO A 11 23.54 -14.10 13.17
CA PRO A 11 23.09 -14.72 11.93
C PRO A 11 24.11 -14.41 10.82
N GLU A 12 25.10 -15.28 10.64
CA GLU A 12 25.94 -15.30 9.43
C GLU A 12 25.40 -16.36 8.47
N SER A 13 24.37 -16.05 7.67
CA SER A 13 23.98 -16.92 6.54
C SER A 13 23.08 -16.25 5.47
N GLY A 14 23.14 -14.94 5.27
CA GLY A 14 22.24 -14.24 4.34
C GLY A 14 22.85 -13.71 3.04
N ALA A 15 24.18 -13.58 2.94
CA ALA A 15 24.81 -12.78 1.88
C ALA A 15 25.20 -13.56 0.61
N HIS A 16 25.04 -14.89 0.59
CA HIS A 16 25.52 -15.73 -0.52
C HIS A 16 24.47 -16.18 -1.55
N ASP A 17 23.18 -15.84 -1.36
CA ASP A 17 22.10 -16.36 -2.20
C ASP A 17 21.46 -15.44 -3.28
N PRO A 18 21.67 -14.10 -3.33
CA PRO A 18 21.04 -13.29 -4.38
C PRO A 18 21.67 -13.55 -5.76
N LEU A 19 22.97 -13.85 -5.82
CA LEU A 19 23.67 -14.22 -7.06
C LEU A 19 23.23 -15.58 -7.64
N LYS A 20 22.86 -16.53 -6.77
CA LYS A 20 22.34 -17.83 -7.22
C LYS A 20 20.90 -17.71 -7.69
N GLN A 21 20.09 -16.85 -7.06
CA GLN A 21 18.75 -16.53 -7.51
C GLN A 21 18.76 -15.82 -8.87
N THR A 22 19.66 -14.86 -9.09
CA THR A 22 19.77 -14.20 -10.40
C THR A 22 20.30 -15.14 -11.49
N GLN A 23 21.23 -16.04 -11.17
CA GLN A 23 21.67 -17.09 -12.12
C GLN A 23 20.54 -18.07 -12.48
N ARG A 24 19.69 -18.46 -11.52
CA ARG A 24 18.52 -19.32 -11.79
C ARG A 24 17.47 -18.61 -12.64
N ALA A 25 17.18 -17.35 -12.34
CA ALA A 25 16.26 -16.53 -13.13
C ALA A 25 16.75 -16.34 -14.58
N LEU A 26 18.06 -16.17 -14.76
CA LEU A 26 18.67 -16.07 -16.10
C LEU A 26 18.61 -17.41 -16.86
N ALA A 27 18.80 -18.54 -16.18
CA ALA A 27 18.66 -19.86 -16.80
C ALA A 27 17.20 -20.19 -17.20
N GLU A 28 16.22 -19.81 -16.37
CA GLU A 28 14.79 -19.95 -16.71
C GLU A 28 14.38 -19.03 -17.87
N ALA A 29 14.91 -17.81 -17.92
CA ALA A 29 14.70 -16.90 -19.06
C ALA A 29 15.30 -17.48 -20.36
N GLN A 30 16.49 -18.07 -20.30
CA GLN A 30 17.10 -18.73 -21.47
C GLN A 30 16.29 -19.95 -21.95
N LYS A 31 15.74 -20.74 -21.02
CA LYS A 31 14.88 -21.88 -21.35
C LYS A 31 13.58 -21.45 -22.03
N THR A 32 12.93 -20.41 -21.52
CA THR A 32 11.69 -19.88 -22.11
C THR A 32 11.91 -19.26 -23.50
N ILE A 33 13.07 -18.63 -23.73
CA ILE A 33 13.48 -18.16 -25.06
C ILE A 33 13.66 -19.33 -26.04
N ALA A 34 14.31 -20.42 -25.61
CA ALA A 34 14.49 -21.60 -26.46
C ALA A 34 13.15 -22.25 -26.82
N GLU A 35 12.21 -22.37 -25.88
CA GLU A 35 10.86 -22.87 -26.12
C GLU A 35 10.06 -21.98 -27.09
N GLN A 36 10.20 -20.64 -27.00
CA GLN A 36 9.58 -19.73 -27.95
C GLN A 36 10.17 -19.86 -29.36
N GLN A 37 11.49 -19.97 -29.49
CA GLN A 37 12.13 -20.18 -30.79
C GLN A 37 11.71 -21.50 -31.45
N GLN A 38 11.43 -22.53 -30.65
CA GLN A 38 10.94 -23.81 -31.16
C GLN A 38 9.50 -23.71 -31.66
N ARG A 39 8.62 -23.01 -30.93
CA ARG A 39 7.25 -22.70 -31.39
C ARG A 39 7.25 -21.86 -32.67
N GLU A 40 8.17 -20.90 -32.81
CA GLU A 40 8.29 -20.11 -34.04
C GLU A 40 8.73 -20.96 -35.24
N LYS A 41 9.64 -21.93 -35.04
CA LYS A 41 10.03 -22.87 -36.09
C LYS A 41 8.87 -23.77 -36.51
N GLU A 42 8.04 -24.22 -35.57
CA GLU A 42 6.83 -25.00 -35.85
C GLU A 42 5.77 -24.18 -36.59
N LEU A 43 5.55 -22.93 -36.19
CA LEU A 43 4.66 -22.01 -36.90
C LEU A 43 5.14 -21.72 -38.32
N LYS A 44 6.45 -21.51 -38.53
CA LYS A 44 7.02 -21.33 -39.88
C LYS A 44 6.81 -22.57 -40.76
N LYS A 45 6.98 -23.78 -40.21
CA LYS A 45 6.69 -25.02 -40.95
C LYS A 45 5.22 -25.16 -41.33
N LEU A 46 4.30 -24.78 -40.43
CA LEU A 46 2.87 -24.78 -40.72
C LEU A 46 2.52 -23.74 -41.80
N LEU A 47 3.19 -22.58 -41.80
CA LEU A 47 2.99 -21.54 -42.79
C LEU A 47 3.53 -21.92 -44.17
N GLU A 48 4.69 -22.59 -44.24
CA GLU A 48 5.23 -23.16 -45.49
C GLU A 48 4.30 -24.23 -46.08
N LEU A 49 3.78 -25.13 -45.24
CA LEU A 49 2.82 -26.16 -45.64
C LEU A 49 1.51 -25.57 -46.15
N GLN A 50 1.06 -24.45 -45.56
CA GLN A 50 -0.15 -23.76 -46.00
C GLN A 50 0.07 -22.97 -47.29
N SER A 51 1.28 -22.46 -47.55
CA SER A 51 1.62 -21.78 -48.81
C SER A 51 1.66 -22.71 -50.02
N LEU A 52 1.90 -24.01 -49.83
CA LEU A 52 1.90 -24.99 -50.93
C LEU A 52 0.49 -25.40 -51.40
N VAL A 53 -0.55 -25.13 -50.62
CA VAL A 53 -1.93 -25.62 -50.88
C VAL A 53 -2.80 -24.59 -51.64
N GLU A 54 -2.41 -23.32 -51.68
CA GLU A 54 -3.28 -22.23 -52.13
C GLU A 54 -2.74 -21.51 -53.38
N SER A 55 -2.75 -22.19 -54.53
CA SER A 55 -2.52 -21.56 -55.85
C SER A 55 -3.85 -21.29 -56.56
N GLY A 56 -4.40 -20.08 -56.43
CA GLY A 56 -5.60 -19.64 -57.14
C GLY A 56 -5.85 -18.13 -57.02
N ASP A 57 -5.72 -17.40 -58.14
CA ASP A 57 -5.51 -15.95 -58.27
C ASP A 57 -6.54 -14.97 -57.63
N GLY A 58 -7.61 -15.43 -56.99
CA GLY A 58 -8.53 -14.59 -56.20
C GLY A 58 -8.13 -14.41 -54.74
N THR A 59 -7.27 -15.28 -54.20
CA THR A 59 -6.81 -15.23 -52.80
C THR A 59 -5.65 -14.25 -52.59
N ASN A 60 -4.96 -13.82 -53.66
CA ASN A 60 -3.76 -13.00 -53.57
C ASN A 60 -4.01 -11.61 -52.95
N ALA A 61 -5.09 -10.91 -53.30
CA ALA A 61 -5.38 -9.60 -52.71
C ALA A 61 -5.76 -9.68 -51.21
N LEU A 62 -6.47 -10.75 -50.82
CA LEU A 62 -6.81 -11.01 -49.41
C LEU A 62 -5.58 -11.44 -48.61
N LEU A 63 -4.70 -12.26 -49.21
CA LEU A 63 -3.41 -12.67 -48.65
C LEU A 63 -2.46 -11.47 -48.52
N GLU A 64 -2.45 -10.56 -49.47
CA GLU A 64 -1.66 -9.32 -49.45
C GLU A 64 -2.14 -8.36 -48.36
N ALA A 65 -3.46 -8.17 -48.23
CA ALA A 65 -4.04 -7.42 -47.12
C ALA A 65 -3.75 -8.07 -45.76
N LYS A 66 -3.83 -9.41 -45.68
CA LYS A 66 -3.52 -10.18 -44.46
C LYS A 66 -2.03 -10.10 -44.10
N THR A 67 -1.13 -10.18 -45.08
CA THR A 67 0.31 -10.02 -44.85
C THR A 67 0.67 -8.59 -44.49
N GLN A 68 0.04 -7.56 -45.06
CA GLN A 68 0.18 -6.18 -44.61
C GLN A 68 -0.31 -5.98 -43.17
N ALA A 69 -1.47 -6.53 -42.81
CA ALA A 69 -1.98 -6.47 -41.43
C ALA A 69 -1.02 -7.18 -40.45
N LEU A 70 -0.49 -8.35 -40.83
CA LEU A 70 0.50 -9.08 -40.05
C LEU A 70 1.80 -8.31 -39.90
N ASN A 71 2.27 -7.66 -40.97
CA ASN A 71 3.49 -6.86 -40.96
C ASN A 71 3.33 -5.58 -40.12
N ASN A 72 2.14 -4.98 -40.13
CA ASN A 72 1.80 -3.84 -39.27
C ASN A 72 1.75 -4.24 -37.79
N ILE A 73 1.12 -5.37 -37.46
CA ILE A 73 1.12 -5.92 -36.09
C ILE A 73 2.54 -6.27 -35.66
N HIS A 74 3.33 -6.90 -36.54
CA HIS A 74 4.72 -7.22 -36.25
C HIS A 74 5.55 -5.96 -36.01
N SER A 75 5.42 -4.95 -36.86
CA SER A 75 6.10 -3.66 -36.71
C SER A 75 5.69 -2.94 -35.42
N GLN A 76 4.42 -3.01 -35.03
CA GLN A 76 3.95 -2.47 -33.76
C GLN A 76 4.51 -3.25 -32.56
N LYS A 77 4.57 -4.58 -32.64
CA LYS A 77 5.20 -5.43 -31.63
C LYS A 77 6.70 -5.14 -31.50
N VAL A 78 7.42 -4.99 -32.61
CA VAL A 78 8.85 -4.62 -32.62
C VAL A 78 9.05 -3.25 -31.99
N ARG A 79 8.24 -2.24 -32.34
CA ARG A 79 8.31 -0.91 -31.72
C ARG A 79 8.04 -0.97 -30.22
N SER A 80 7.02 -1.72 -29.79
CA SER A 80 6.70 -1.92 -28.38
C SER A 80 7.82 -2.66 -27.63
N LEU A 81 8.40 -3.68 -28.23
CA LEU A 81 9.53 -4.43 -27.67
C LEU A 81 10.77 -3.56 -27.57
N MET A 82 11.09 -2.78 -28.61
CA MET A 82 12.20 -1.82 -28.54
C MET A 82 11.98 -0.81 -27.41
N LYS A 83 10.77 -0.27 -27.24
CA LYS A 83 10.46 0.64 -26.14
C LYS A 83 10.67 -0.03 -24.77
N SER A 84 10.22 -1.27 -24.61
CA SER A 84 10.43 -2.07 -23.40
C SER A 84 11.92 -2.37 -23.14
N ILE A 85 12.68 -2.70 -24.18
CA ILE A 85 14.13 -2.94 -24.09
C ILE A 85 14.85 -1.67 -23.62
N HIS A 86 14.52 -0.51 -24.19
CA HIS A 86 15.13 0.76 -23.76
C HIS A 86 14.77 1.08 -22.31
N GLN A 87 13.52 0.86 -21.91
CA GLN A 87 13.08 1.06 -20.54
C GLN A 87 13.82 0.14 -19.55
N LEU A 88 14.01 -1.14 -19.91
CA LEU A 88 14.78 -2.09 -19.10
C LEU A 88 16.27 -1.72 -19.06
N GLN A 89 16.86 -1.25 -20.16
CA GLN A 89 18.24 -0.76 -20.20
C GLN A 89 18.43 0.47 -19.29
N GLU A 90 17.46 1.38 -19.27
CA GLU A 90 17.46 2.55 -18.39
C GLU A 90 17.35 2.13 -16.92
N GLN A 91 16.45 1.20 -16.58
CA GLN A 91 16.36 0.64 -15.23
C GLN A 91 17.66 -0.03 -14.78
N VAL A 92 18.30 -0.82 -15.64
CA VAL A 92 19.61 -1.45 -15.35
C VAL A 92 20.70 -0.40 -15.17
N SER A 93 20.69 0.68 -15.96
CA SER A 93 21.61 1.81 -15.82
C SER A 93 21.45 2.49 -14.45
N VAL A 94 20.22 2.83 -14.08
CA VAL A 94 19.89 3.46 -12.79
C VAL A 94 20.28 2.55 -11.63
N MET A 95 19.96 1.26 -11.69
CA MET A 95 20.36 0.31 -10.65
C MET A 95 21.88 0.21 -10.50
N LYS A 96 22.65 0.20 -11.60
CA LYS A 96 24.12 0.21 -11.54
C LYS A 96 24.66 1.49 -10.90
N ALA A 97 24.04 2.65 -11.18
CA ALA A 97 24.43 3.91 -10.56
C ALA A 97 24.17 3.88 -9.04
N GLN A 98 23.00 3.39 -8.62
CA GLN A 98 22.65 3.22 -7.21
C GLN A 98 23.59 2.22 -6.50
N ASP A 99 23.93 1.10 -7.12
CA ASP A 99 24.84 0.11 -6.52
C ASP A 99 26.25 0.67 -6.32
N ASN A 100 26.74 1.45 -7.29
CA ASN A 100 28.00 2.19 -7.15
C ASN A 100 27.95 3.21 -6.01
N GLU A 101 26.82 3.89 -5.82
CA GLU A 101 26.61 4.86 -4.74
C GLU A 101 26.50 4.18 -3.37
N HIS A 102 25.82 3.03 -3.28
CA HIS A 102 25.79 2.20 -2.08
C HIS A 102 27.19 1.68 -1.72
N ARG A 103 27.97 1.22 -2.71
CA ARG A 103 29.37 0.80 -2.52
C ARG A 103 30.24 1.96 -2.03
N ARG A 104 30.10 3.16 -2.61
CA ARG A 104 30.81 4.36 -2.17
C ARG A 104 30.41 4.74 -0.75
N SER A 105 29.13 4.67 -0.42
CA SER A 105 28.60 4.97 0.92
C SER A 105 29.12 3.99 1.97
N ALA A 106 29.13 2.68 1.65
CA ALA A 106 29.70 1.65 2.51
C ALA A 106 31.20 1.87 2.74
N LEU A 107 31.95 2.24 1.70
CA LEU A 107 33.37 2.59 1.82
C LEU A 107 33.57 3.79 2.74
N ILE A 108 32.81 4.88 2.55
CA ILE A 108 32.86 6.07 3.40
C ILE A 108 32.55 5.72 4.86
N GLN A 109 31.53 4.91 5.12
CA GLN A 109 31.20 4.45 6.47
C GLN A 109 32.35 3.64 7.09
N SER A 110 32.98 2.74 6.32
CA SER A 110 34.13 1.97 6.77
C SER A 110 35.33 2.86 7.10
N LEU A 111 35.59 3.89 6.29
CA LEU A 111 36.67 4.86 6.52
C LEU A 111 36.39 5.72 7.74
N ARG A 112 35.15 6.20 7.93
CA ARG A 112 34.74 6.93 9.15
C ARG A 112 34.83 6.06 10.41
N LYS A 113 34.61 4.75 10.30
CA LYS A 113 34.80 3.82 11.41
C LYS A 113 36.30 3.67 11.74
N LYS A 114 37.14 3.43 10.73
CA LYS A 114 38.60 3.37 10.90
C LYS A 114 39.19 4.65 11.48
N GLN A 115 38.70 5.81 11.04
CA GLN A 115 39.13 7.11 11.58
C GLN A 115 38.81 7.23 13.07
N ARG A 116 37.59 6.86 13.49
CA ARG A 116 37.23 6.84 14.92
C ARG A 116 38.06 5.85 15.73
N GLU A 117 38.37 4.68 15.17
CA GLU A 117 39.27 3.70 15.80
C GLU A 117 40.69 4.24 15.94
N GLN A 118 41.21 4.95 14.94
CA GLN A 118 42.50 5.64 15.00
C GLN A 118 42.49 6.77 16.03
N ASP A 119 41.43 7.58 16.09
CA ASP A 119 41.29 8.64 17.08
C ASP A 119 41.28 8.08 18.51
N LEU A 120 40.58 6.96 18.72
CA LEU A 120 40.57 6.23 19.99
C LEU A 120 41.96 5.67 20.32
N LEU A 121 42.66 5.08 19.35
CA LEU A 121 44.02 4.59 19.55
C LEU A 121 44.96 5.73 19.94
N ILE A 122 44.84 6.89 19.28
CA ILE A 122 45.60 8.09 19.62
C ILE A 122 45.28 8.55 21.05
N ASP A 123 44.02 8.49 21.47
CA ASP A 123 43.63 8.89 22.82
C ASP A 123 44.19 7.93 23.88
N VAL A 124 44.12 6.62 23.64
CA VAL A 124 44.75 5.60 24.51
C VAL A 124 46.26 5.76 24.55
N LEU A 125 46.91 6.03 23.41
CA LEU A 125 48.34 6.28 23.35
C LEU A 125 48.71 7.57 24.10
N LYS A 126 47.90 8.63 24.01
CA LYS A 126 48.10 9.86 24.78
C LYS A 126 47.94 9.64 26.28
N GLU A 127 46.96 8.86 26.69
CA GLU A 127 46.75 8.49 28.10
C GLU A 127 47.91 7.62 28.62
N ALA A 128 48.37 6.65 27.84
CA ALA A 128 49.54 5.84 28.14
C ALA A 128 50.83 6.69 28.20
N LEU A 129 50.94 7.73 27.37
CA LEU A 129 52.08 8.64 27.36
C LEU A 129 52.02 9.61 28.56
N ALA A 130 50.84 10.12 28.90
CA ALA A 130 50.64 10.96 30.09
C ALA A 130 50.94 10.20 31.40
N THR A 131 50.63 8.92 31.45
CA THR A 131 50.94 8.06 32.62
C THR A 131 52.41 7.68 32.73
N LYS A 132 53.14 7.57 31.60
CA LYS A 132 54.57 7.17 31.58
C LYS A 132 55.57 8.33 31.47
N ALA A 133 55.17 9.47 30.93
CA ALA A 133 56.04 10.61 30.66
C ALA A 133 55.25 11.94 30.75
N PRO A 134 54.89 12.39 31.97
CA PRO A 134 54.07 13.60 32.17
C PRO A 134 54.75 14.90 31.69
N GLU A 135 56.08 14.90 31.51
CA GLU A 135 56.84 16.05 31.02
C GLU A 135 56.58 16.40 29.54
N PHE A 136 55.98 15.49 28.76
CA PHE A 136 55.71 15.69 27.33
C PHE A 136 54.27 16.14 27.02
N GLN A 137 53.44 16.35 28.03
CA GLN A 137 51.98 16.54 27.91
C GLN A 137 51.57 17.78 27.10
N ASP A 138 52.45 18.79 26.99
CA ASP A 138 52.21 20.05 26.27
C ASP A 138 52.90 20.16 24.88
N SER A 139 53.59 19.11 24.43
CA SER A 139 54.48 19.17 23.26
C SER A 139 53.90 18.58 21.95
N GLY A 140 52.64 18.13 21.94
CA GLY A 140 51.97 17.63 20.74
C GLY A 140 51.23 18.75 19.97
N PRO A 141 51.14 18.69 18.63
CA PRO A 141 50.30 19.62 17.86
C PRO A 141 48.86 19.57 18.37
N LYS A 142 48.40 20.68 18.97
CA LYS A 142 47.06 20.85 19.52
C LYS A 142 46.05 20.49 18.43
N ARG A 143 45.31 19.39 18.64
CA ARG A 143 44.29 18.89 17.71
C ARG A 143 43.42 20.05 17.25
N PHE A 144 43.43 20.34 15.96
CA PHE A 144 42.58 21.36 15.36
C PHE A 144 41.16 20.78 15.24
N ARG A 145 40.46 20.65 16.38
CA ARG A 145 39.02 20.65 16.39
C ARG A 145 38.61 22.14 16.33
N PRO A 146 37.80 22.57 15.35
CA PRO A 146 37.21 23.89 15.41
C PRO A 146 36.51 24.04 16.77
N LYS A 147 36.99 25.01 17.57
CA LYS A 147 36.46 25.26 18.91
C LYS A 147 34.97 25.54 18.79
N THR A 148 34.18 24.97 19.70
CA THR A 148 32.76 25.28 19.72
C THR A 148 32.56 26.75 20.08
N ARG A 149 31.41 27.31 19.71
CA ARG A 149 31.08 28.71 20.01
C ARG A 149 31.24 29.03 21.50
N GLU A 150 30.82 28.12 22.37
CA GLU A 150 30.94 28.24 23.83
C GLU A 150 32.41 28.21 24.29
N GLU A 151 33.25 27.34 23.71
CA GLU A 151 34.69 27.29 24.01
C GLU A 151 35.42 28.58 23.59
N LEU A 152 35.02 29.18 22.45
CA LEU A 152 35.56 30.46 21.99
C LEU A 152 35.14 31.63 22.87
N GLU A 153 33.88 31.66 23.32
CA GLU A 153 33.37 32.68 24.24
C GLU A 153 34.07 32.60 25.61
N LEU A 154 34.30 31.39 26.13
CA LEU A 154 35.07 31.18 27.37
C LEU A 154 36.52 31.63 27.24
N GLU A 155 37.19 31.32 26.12
CA GLU A 155 38.55 31.81 25.88
C GLU A 155 38.61 33.32 25.76
N PHE A 156 37.62 33.96 25.12
CA PHE A 156 37.54 35.41 25.04
C PHE A 156 37.40 36.05 26.42
N LEU A 157 36.57 35.47 27.29
CA LEU A 157 36.40 35.92 28.67
C LEU A 157 37.69 35.75 29.49
N ASP A 158 38.41 34.65 29.32
CA ASP A 158 39.67 34.42 30.02
C ASP A 158 40.80 35.32 29.50
N LEU A 159 40.85 35.58 28.20
CA LEU A 159 41.76 36.54 27.58
C LEU A 159 41.47 37.96 28.06
N ASP A 160 40.20 38.37 28.14
CA ASP A 160 39.81 39.68 28.65
C ASP A 160 40.18 39.85 30.13
N LYS A 161 39.97 38.81 30.97
CA LYS A 161 40.43 38.82 32.38
C LYS A 161 41.95 38.93 32.50
N LYS A 162 42.72 38.22 31.65
CA LYS A 162 44.19 38.31 31.63
C LYS A 162 44.65 39.67 31.17
N TYR A 163 44.04 40.21 30.11
CA TYR A 163 44.34 41.54 29.59
C TYR A 163 44.08 42.63 30.64
N LYS A 164 42.91 42.60 31.31
CA LYS A 164 42.59 43.53 32.41
C LYS A 164 43.61 43.47 33.55
N ARG A 165 44.06 42.28 33.94
CA ARG A 165 45.12 42.09 34.94
C ARG A 165 46.46 42.68 34.51
N VAL A 166 46.88 42.46 33.26
CA VAL A 166 48.13 43.00 32.73
C VAL A 166 48.07 44.53 32.60
N VAL A 167 46.93 45.09 32.16
CA VAL A 167 46.74 46.54 32.09
C VAL A 167 46.78 47.17 33.49
N GLN A 168 46.21 46.53 34.50
CA GLN A 168 46.32 47.00 35.88
C GLN A 168 47.75 46.92 36.41
N SER A 169 48.47 45.82 36.15
CA SER A 169 49.87 45.70 36.60
C SER A 169 50.78 46.74 35.94
N LEU A 170 50.58 47.01 34.65
CA LEU A 170 51.30 48.06 33.91
C LEU A 170 51.00 49.46 34.44
N LYS A 171 49.75 49.74 34.85
CA LYS A 171 49.40 51.01 35.49
C LYS A 171 50.08 51.16 36.85
N SER A 172 50.13 50.10 37.66
CA SER A 172 50.82 50.13 38.95
C SER A 172 52.34 50.26 38.82
N THR A 173 52.97 49.58 37.86
CA THR A 173 54.42 49.70 37.64
C THR A 173 54.78 51.06 37.05
N LYS A 174 53.96 51.62 36.15
CA LYS A 174 54.18 52.98 35.64
C LYS A 174 54.03 54.04 36.73
N ALA A 175 53.11 53.86 37.68
CA ALA A 175 52.98 54.73 38.83
C ALA A 175 54.22 54.64 39.76
N ALA A 176 54.76 53.44 39.98
CA ALA A 176 55.96 53.23 40.80
C ALA A 176 57.26 53.74 40.13
N MET A 177 57.37 53.66 38.80
CA MET A 177 58.52 54.21 38.09
C MET A 177 58.50 55.74 38.00
N ALA A 178 57.31 56.36 37.98
CA ALA A 178 57.17 57.81 38.01
C ALA A 178 57.55 58.42 39.38
N SER A 179 57.48 57.66 40.47
CA SER A 179 57.96 58.13 41.79
C SER A 179 59.47 57.99 41.98
N ASN A 180 60.13 57.01 41.36
CA ASN A 180 61.58 56.81 41.49
C ASN A 180 62.43 57.74 40.61
N ALA A 181 61.89 58.28 39.52
CA ALA A 181 62.66 59.14 38.60
C ALA A 181 62.83 60.61 39.08
N LYS A 182 62.47 60.92 40.33
CA LYS A 182 62.46 62.30 40.86
C LYS A 182 63.54 62.56 41.93
N GLU A 183 64.44 61.61 42.21
CA GLU A 183 65.45 61.70 43.29
C GLU A 183 66.93 61.66 42.84
N GLU A 184 67.26 61.49 41.56
CA GLU A 184 68.67 61.44 41.09
C GLU A 184 68.99 62.49 40.01
N GLU A 185 69.18 63.75 40.40
CA GLU A 185 69.92 64.71 39.56
C GLU A 185 70.49 65.88 40.39
N ALA A 186 71.70 65.73 40.94
CA ALA A 186 72.53 66.85 41.44
C ALA A 186 74.01 66.46 41.69
N SER A 187 74.92 66.78 40.75
CA SER A 187 76.26 67.42 40.97
C SER A 187 77.30 67.07 39.89
N PRO A 188 77.97 68.09 39.30
CA PRO A 188 79.30 67.94 38.73
C PRO A 188 80.33 69.00 39.20
N GLN A 189 81.63 68.63 39.12
CA GLN A 189 82.88 69.44 39.08
C GLN A 189 83.42 70.12 40.36
N ASP A 190 84.74 70.03 40.64
CA ASP A 190 85.76 71.07 40.30
C ASP A 190 87.20 70.76 40.83
N ASN A 191 88.18 71.44 40.20
CA ASN A 191 89.65 71.42 40.18
C ASN A 191 90.46 71.64 41.50
N ARG A 192 91.78 71.35 41.46
CA ARG A 192 92.89 72.35 41.58
C ARG A 192 94.32 71.77 41.59
N ASP A 193 95.16 72.35 40.72
CA ASP A 193 96.64 72.44 40.76
C ASP A 193 97.11 73.59 41.68
N ALA A 194 98.35 73.52 42.19
CA ALA A 194 99.27 74.68 42.36
C ALA A 194 100.66 74.31 42.94
N HIS A 195 101.70 74.85 42.29
CA HIS A 195 102.93 75.51 42.82
C HIS A 195 104.13 75.24 41.88
N GLU A 196 104.57 76.22 41.08
CA GLU A 196 105.45 77.38 41.37
C GLU A 196 106.93 77.03 41.16
N ASP A 197 107.61 77.78 40.29
CA ASP A 197 108.84 78.53 40.60
C ASP A 197 109.43 79.25 39.36
N ASP A 198 109.75 80.52 39.57
CA ASP A 198 110.89 81.34 39.08
C ASP A 198 111.24 81.45 37.59
N ASP A 199 111.79 82.57 37.08
CA ASP A 199 111.67 84.01 37.34
C ASP A 199 112.45 84.70 36.19
N GLU A 200 112.01 85.91 35.84
CA GLU A 200 112.77 86.98 35.19
C GLU A 200 113.67 86.72 33.95
N ALA A 201 113.16 87.04 32.75
CA ALA A 201 113.92 87.79 31.74
C ALA A 201 113.02 88.41 30.64
N LYS A 202 113.13 89.73 30.44
CA LYS A 202 112.78 90.53 29.23
C LYS A 202 111.40 91.21 29.22
N SER A 203 111.34 92.34 29.94
CA SER A 203 110.31 93.38 29.98
C SER A 203 110.04 94.15 28.68
N ILE A 204 110.41 93.61 27.51
CA ILE A 204 109.96 94.08 26.19
C ILE A 204 109.29 92.93 25.39
N ALA A 205 109.48 91.68 25.83
CA ALA A 205 108.68 90.52 25.43
C ALA A 205 107.47 90.30 26.36
N ALA A 206 107.40 90.96 27.53
CA ALA A 206 106.36 90.74 28.53
C ALA A 206 104.95 91.21 28.09
N ASN A 207 104.84 92.37 27.42
CA ASN A 207 103.54 92.83 26.88
C ASN A 207 103.06 91.96 25.71
N ASP A 208 103.99 91.52 24.85
CA ASP A 208 103.67 90.59 23.77
C ASP A 208 103.38 89.18 24.29
N ALA A 209 104.04 88.74 25.37
CA ALA A 209 103.79 87.45 26.02
C ALA A 209 102.47 87.42 26.79
N GLU A 210 102.09 88.51 27.48
CA GLU A 210 100.76 88.65 28.08
C GLU A 210 99.66 88.73 27.02
N ALA A 211 99.86 89.50 25.94
CA ALA A 211 98.93 89.53 24.82
C ALA A 211 98.79 88.16 24.13
N VAL A 212 99.90 87.47 23.88
CA VAL A 212 99.90 86.09 23.35
C VAL A 212 99.21 85.13 24.31
N LYS A 213 99.39 85.27 25.64
CA LYS A 213 98.71 84.45 26.64
C LYS A 213 97.19 84.70 26.66
N THR A 214 96.74 85.95 26.59
CA THR A 214 95.30 86.27 26.51
C THR A 214 94.65 85.75 25.22
N LEU A 215 95.33 85.89 24.08
CA LEU A 215 94.89 85.30 22.80
C LEU A 215 94.88 83.77 22.86
N GLN A 216 95.85 83.15 23.54
CA GLN A 216 95.90 81.70 23.74
C GLN A 216 94.72 81.23 24.61
N GLU A 217 94.42 81.91 25.71
CA GLU A 217 93.26 81.64 26.55
C GLU A 217 91.94 81.82 25.77
N GLU A 218 91.85 82.81 24.89
CA GLU A 218 90.67 83.01 24.03
C GLU A 218 90.55 81.92 22.95
N VAL A 219 91.66 81.51 22.35
CA VAL A 219 91.71 80.34 21.45
C VAL A 219 91.26 79.08 22.17
N ASP A 220 91.70 78.86 23.41
CA ASP A 220 91.32 77.68 24.19
C ASP A 220 89.85 77.74 24.65
N ARG A 221 89.34 78.93 25.03
CA ARG A 221 87.89 79.14 25.25
C ARG A 221 87.07 78.86 24.00
N LEU A 222 87.50 79.35 22.84
CA LEU A 222 86.82 79.09 21.57
C LEU A 222 86.89 77.61 21.18
N ARG A 223 88.00 76.92 21.45
CA ARG A 223 88.13 75.46 21.25
C ARG A 223 87.15 74.68 22.13
N ILE A 224 87.01 75.05 23.40
CA ILE A 224 86.03 74.42 24.30
C ILE A 224 84.59 74.72 23.84
N ALA A 225 84.32 75.96 23.40
CA ALA A 225 83.02 76.34 22.86
C ALA A 225 82.68 75.59 21.55
N ILE A 226 83.66 75.36 20.68
CA ILE A 226 83.51 74.54 19.47
C ILE A 226 83.26 73.08 19.87
N ALA A 227 84.07 72.51 20.75
CA ALA A 227 83.92 71.12 21.20
C ALA A 227 82.55 70.87 21.87
N SER A 228 82.07 71.79 22.71
CA SER A 228 80.72 71.67 23.32
C SER A 228 79.59 71.79 22.29
N LYS A 229 79.74 72.66 21.29
CA LYS A 229 78.80 72.73 20.16
C LYS A 229 78.84 71.49 19.29
N ASP A 230 80.01 70.90 19.06
CA ASP A 230 80.17 69.66 18.29
C ASP A 230 79.53 68.49 19.03
N VAL A 231 79.70 68.38 20.36
CA VAL A 231 79.00 67.39 21.18
C VAL A 231 77.49 67.57 21.11
N ASN A 232 76.99 68.80 21.20
CA ASN A 232 75.55 69.08 21.09
C ASN A 232 75.02 68.78 19.69
N LEU A 233 75.77 69.10 18.63
CA LEU A 233 75.42 68.78 17.25
C LEU A 233 75.39 67.25 17.04
N GLN A 234 76.36 66.51 17.57
CA GLN A 234 76.36 65.05 17.55
C GLN A 234 75.17 64.46 18.31
N ALA A 235 74.81 65.02 19.47
CA ALA A 235 73.61 64.61 20.20
C ALA A 235 72.34 64.83 19.38
N GLN A 236 72.20 66.00 18.73
CA GLN A 236 71.06 66.28 17.85
C GLN A 236 71.04 65.37 16.60
N LEU A 237 72.19 65.05 16.02
CA LEU A 237 72.27 64.10 14.90
C LEU A 237 71.81 62.70 15.32
N THR A 238 72.25 62.20 16.48
CA THR A 238 71.80 60.90 16.98
C THR A 238 70.30 60.90 17.29
N GLU A 239 69.75 61.99 17.83
CA GLU A 239 68.30 62.15 18.01
C GLU A 239 67.55 62.12 16.67
N ILE A 240 68.00 62.87 15.65
CA ILE A 240 67.41 62.86 14.31
C ILE A 240 67.41 61.45 13.72
N GLU A 241 68.51 60.70 13.85
CA GLU A 241 68.56 59.32 13.39
C GLU A 241 67.58 58.41 14.14
N THR A 242 67.42 58.59 15.46
CA THR A 242 66.43 57.82 16.23
C THR A 242 65.00 58.12 15.79
N LEU A 243 64.67 59.39 15.55
CA LEU A 243 63.37 59.80 15.04
C LEU A 243 63.12 59.27 13.62
N GLN A 244 64.12 59.28 12.74
CA GLN A 244 64.03 58.67 11.41
C GLN A 244 63.75 57.16 11.48
N ARG A 245 64.43 56.44 12.39
CA ARG A 245 64.14 55.01 12.62
C ARG A 245 62.72 54.79 13.14
N GLN A 246 62.24 55.63 14.06
CA GLN A 246 60.87 55.55 14.56
C GLN A 246 59.83 55.84 13.46
N LEU A 247 60.05 56.84 12.62
CA LEU A 247 59.19 57.11 11.46
C LEU A 247 59.14 55.93 10.50
N ALA A 248 60.29 55.31 10.19
CA ALA A 248 60.33 54.11 9.35
C ALA A 248 59.53 52.94 9.97
N GLN A 249 59.62 52.75 11.30
CA GLN A 249 58.84 51.75 12.01
C GLN A 249 57.33 52.04 11.96
N LEU A 250 56.92 53.30 12.17
CA LEU A 250 55.52 53.71 12.09
C LEU A 250 54.94 53.52 10.69
N THR A 251 55.68 53.85 9.63
CA THR A 251 55.28 53.60 8.25
C THR A 251 55.10 52.10 7.98
N ALA A 252 56.02 51.26 8.47
CA ALA A 252 55.89 49.81 8.32
C ALA A 252 54.68 49.24 9.09
N ILE A 253 54.31 49.81 10.23
CA ILE A 253 53.09 49.46 10.97
C ILE A 253 51.85 49.93 10.20
N GLN A 254 51.85 51.14 9.67
CA GLN A 254 50.76 51.67 8.85
C GLN A 254 50.48 50.77 7.64
N ASP A 255 51.52 50.35 6.91
CA ASP A 255 51.39 49.41 5.78
C ASP A 255 50.82 48.04 6.20
N LYS A 256 51.14 47.58 7.42
CA LYS A 256 50.55 46.34 7.97
C LYS A 256 49.08 46.54 8.29
N CYS A 257 48.72 47.67 8.90
CA CYS A 257 47.33 48.02 9.20
C CYS A 257 46.49 48.14 7.93
N ASP A 258 47.00 48.77 6.88
CA ASP A 258 46.25 48.96 5.63
C ASP A 258 46.07 47.63 4.87
N ARG A 259 47.09 46.76 4.86
CA ARG A 259 46.94 45.38 4.37
C ARG A 259 45.92 44.57 5.17
N ALA A 260 45.89 44.73 6.50
CA ALA A 260 44.90 44.07 7.35
C ALA A 260 43.48 44.57 7.08
N LYS A 261 43.28 45.89 6.89
CA LYS A 261 41.99 46.48 6.49
C LYS A 261 41.51 45.94 5.15
N GLN A 262 42.39 45.84 4.15
CA GLN A 262 42.06 45.28 2.84
C GLN A 262 41.64 43.80 2.94
N LYS A 263 42.36 42.99 3.72
CA LYS A 263 41.98 41.58 3.99
C LYS A 263 40.63 41.47 4.69
N TYR A 264 40.37 42.34 5.68
CA TYR A 264 39.09 42.37 6.38
C TYR A 264 37.94 42.75 5.43
N ALA A 265 38.13 43.76 4.57
CA ALA A 265 37.15 44.16 3.58
C ALA A 265 36.83 43.02 2.59
N ALA A 266 37.86 42.34 2.06
CA ALA A 266 37.68 41.18 1.18
C ALA A 266 36.96 40.01 1.88
N SER A 267 37.31 39.72 3.13
CA SER A 267 36.62 38.69 3.93
C SER A 267 35.15 39.05 4.19
N LYS A 268 34.86 40.34 4.44
CA LYS A 268 33.49 40.82 4.66
C LYS A 268 32.65 40.70 3.39
N GLU A 269 33.21 41.03 2.23
CA GLU A 269 32.53 40.85 0.95
C GLU A 269 32.27 39.37 0.65
N ALA A 270 33.26 38.50 0.92
CA ALA A 270 33.09 37.05 0.77
C ALA A 270 31.99 36.49 1.69
N LEU A 271 31.92 36.94 2.94
CA LEU A 271 30.84 36.59 3.86
C LEU A 271 29.48 37.06 3.34
N GLY A 272 29.38 38.29 2.84
CA GLY A 272 28.14 38.81 2.26
C GLY A 272 27.66 38.01 1.05
N LYS A 273 28.58 37.52 0.19
CA LYS A 273 28.24 36.61 -0.91
C LYS A 273 27.69 35.28 -0.40
N ILE A 274 28.36 34.67 0.58
CA ILE A 274 27.91 33.40 1.18
C ILE A 274 26.54 33.56 1.86
N GLU A 275 26.30 34.66 2.56
CA GLU A 275 25.01 34.97 3.18
C GLU A 275 23.91 35.11 2.12
N HIS A 276 24.20 35.82 1.02
CA HIS A 276 23.26 35.96 -0.09
C HIS A 276 22.94 34.61 -0.75
N ASP A 277 23.95 33.81 -1.05
CA ASP A 277 23.79 32.47 -1.63
C ASP A 277 23.01 31.55 -0.68
N SER A 278 23.26 31.65 0.63
CA SER A 278 22.51 30.92 1.66
C SER A 278 21.03 31.31 1.66
N ILE A 279 20.71 32.60 1.53
CA ILE A 279 19.32 33.08 1.44
C ILE A 279 18.66 32.55 0.16
N GLN A 280 19.36 32.60 -0.98
CA GLN A 280 18.83 32.05 -2.23
C GLN A 280 18.55 30.56 -2.15
N LEU A 281 19.46 29.77 -1.55
CA LEU A 281 19.28 28.33 -1.35
C LEU A 281 18.10 28.03 -0.42
N ILE A 282 17.89 28.82 0.63
CA ILE A 282 16.72 28.69 1.51
C ILE A 282 15.43 28.93 0.72
N GLN A 283 15.36 30.01 -0.07
CA GLN A 283 14.19 30.31 -0.89
C GLN A 283 13.92 29.22 -1.95
N GLN A 284 14.96 28.67 -2.57
CA GLN A 284 14.82 27.55 -3.51
C GLN A 284 14.30 26.29 -2.81
N LYS A 285 14.84 25.98 -1.63
CA LYS A 285 14.37 24.86 -0.81
C LYS A 285 12.91 25.03 -0.39
N GLU A 286 12.49 26.23 -0.02
CA GLU A 286 11.10 26.54 0.32
C GLU A 286 10.17 26.32 -0.88
N LYS A 287 10.52 26.87 -2.05
CA LYS A 287 9.76 26.63 -3.30
C LYS A 287 9.67 25.15 -3.66
N GLU A 288 10.76 24.40 -3.54
CA GLU A 288 10.74 22.96 -3.75
C GLU A 288 9.87 22.24 -2.71
N SER A 289 9.87 22.69 -1.45
CA SER A 289 9.03 22.09 -0.40
C SER A 289 7.55 22.33 -0.64
N GLU A 290 7.18 23.52 -1.13
CA GLU A 290 5.81 23.85 -1.54
C GLU A 290 5.37 23.00 -2.74
N ALA A 291 6.25 22.86 -3.76
CA ALA A 291 5.98 22.01 -4.91
C ALA A 291 5.83 20.52 -4.52
N ARG A 292 6.64 20.02 -3.58
CA ARG A 292 6.49 18.67 -3.02
C ARG A 292 5.16 18.52 -2.28
N ALA A 293 4.77 19.49 -1.45
CA ALA A 293 3.50 19.45 -0.73
C ALA A 293 2.30 19.47 -1.68
N GLN A 294 2.36 20.24 -2.77
CA GLN A 294 1.33 20.24 -3.82
C GLN A 294 1.24 18.87 -4.51
N ALA A 295 2.37 18.29 -4.92
CA ALA A 295 2.40 16.97 -5.54
C ALA A 295 1.90 15.86 -4.59
N GLU A 296 2.20 15.94 -3.30
CA GLU A 296 1.67 15.03 -2.28
C GLU A 296 0.15 15.15 -2.12
N ALA A 297 -0.39 16.37 -2.15
CA ALA A 297 -1.83 16.62 -2.12
C ALA A 297 -2.53 16.08 -3.38
N GLU A 298 -1.97 16.29 -4.57
CA GLU A 298 -2.48 15.72 -5.82
C GLU A 298 -2.46 14.19 -5.79
N LEU A 299 -1.38 13.58 -5.28
CA LEU A 299 -1.27 12.13 -5.16
C LEU A 299 -2.30 11.58 -4.17
N ALA A 300 -2.53 12.27 -3.05
CA ALA A 300 -3.58 11.90 -2.10
C ALA A 300 -4.97 11.97 -2.75
N PHE A 301 -5.25 13.03 -3.52
CA PHE A 301 -6.49 13.18 -4.28
C PHE A 301 -6.68 12.04 -5.28
N PHE A 302 -5.66 11.70 -6.08
CA PHE A 302 -5.75 10.59 -7.04
C PHE A 302 -5.95 9.23 -6.37
N LYS A 303 -5.35 9.01 -5.19
CA LYS A 303 -5.57 7.79 -4.40
C LYS A 303 -7.01 7.69 -3.92
N GLU A 304 -7.57 8.79 -3.41
CA GLU A 304 -8.97 8.83 -2.97
C GLU A 304 -9.93 8.65 -4.13
N ALA A 305 -9.71 9.35 -5.26
CA ALA A 305 -10.49 9.19 -6.47
C ALA A 305 -10.48 7.73 -6.96
N HIS A 306 -9.30 7.10 -7.04
CA HIS A 306 -9.20 5.70 -7.42
C HIS A 306 -9.89 4.77 -6.42
N ALA A 307 -9.79 5.02 -5.11
CA ALA A 307 -10.50 4.23 -4.10
C ALA A 307 -12.02 4.34 -4.26
N ASN A 308 -12.52 5.54 -4.56
CA ASN A 308 -13.94 5.79 -4.84
C ASN A 308 -14.40 5.09 -6.12
N ASP A 309 -13.60 5.15 -7.20
CA ASP A 309 -13.90 4.48 -8.47
C ASP A 309 -13.96 2.96 -8.29
N VAL A 310 -13.03 2.37 -7.54
CA VAL A 310 -13.05 0.93 -7.23
C VAL A 310 -14.30 0.58 -6.41
N ALA A 311 -14.61 1.36 -5.38
CA ALA A 311 -15.79 1.15 -4.55
C ALA A 311 -17.09 1.29 -5.37
N GLN A 312 -17.16 2.23 -6.32
CA GLN A 312 -18.29 2.39 -7.23
C GLN A 312 -18.40 1.19 -8.18
N SER A 313 -17.31 0.78 -8.81
CA SER A 313 -17.28 -0.41 -9.68
C SER A 313 -17.75 -1.66 -8.93
N ASP A 314 -17.35 -1.82 -7.66
CA ASP A 314 -17.76 -2.99 -6.87
C ASP A 314 -19.24 -2.92 -6.46
N ARG A 315 -19.80 -1.73 -6.21
CA ARG A 315 -21.24 -1.54 -6.05
C ARG A 315 -22.00 -1.91 -7.33
N GLU A 316 -21.55 -1.42 -8.47
CA GLU A 316 -22.16 -1.74 -9.77
C GLU A 316 -22.12 -3.25 -10.08
N LYS A 317 -21.01 -3.93 -9.76
CA LYS A 317 -20.92 -5.39 -9.87
C LYS A 317 -21.89 -6.11 -8.94
N LEU A 318 -22.05 -5.64 -7.70
CA LEU A 318 -23.02 -6.21 -6.76
C LEU A 318 -24.44 -6.05 -7.27
N ASP A 319 -24.81 -4.86 -7.75
CA ASP A 319 -26.14 -4.59 -8.33
C ASP A 319 -26.42 -5.49 -9.54
N LEU A 320 -25.42 -5.70 -10.41
CA LEU A 320 -25.52 -6.61 -11.55
C LEU A 320 -25.71 -8.07 -11.10
N LEU A 321 -24.99 -8.52 -10.07
CA LEU A 321 -25.15 -9.88 -9.52
C LEU A 321 -26.52 -10.08 -8.87
N GLU A 322 -27.05 -9.07 -8.16
CA GLU A 322 -28.40 -9.12 -7.61
C GLU A 322 -29.46 -9.19 -8.71
N ARG A 323 -29.29 -8.42 -9.79
CA ARG A 323 -30.18 -8.48 -10.94
C ARG A 323 -30.12 -9.84 -11.65
N ILE A 324 -28.94 -10.42 -11.81
CA ILE A 324 -28.77 -11.77 -12.37
C ILE A 324 -29.46 -12.82 -11.50
N LYS A 325 -29.30 -12.75 -10.16
CA LYS A 325 -29.99 -13.64 -9.23
C LYS A 325 -31.51 -13.51 -9.33
N ALA A 326 -32.04 -12.29 -9.43
CA ALA A 326 -33.46 -12.05 -9.60
C ALA A 326 -34.00 -12.62 -10.93
N MET A 327 -33.25 -12.46 -12.02
CA MET A 327 -33.61 -13.06 -13.32
C MET A 327 -33.58 -14.59 -13.27
N HIS A 328 -32.57 -15.21 -12.64
CA HIS A 328 -32.53 -16.66 -12.48
C HIS A 328 -33.66 -17.19 -11.59
N ALA A 329 -34.03 -16.49 -10.52
CA ALA A 329 -35.19 -16.86 -9.71
C ALA A 329 -36.47 -16.84 -10.56
N HIS A 330 -36.65 -15.80 -11.37
CA HIS A 330 -37.79 -15.72 -12.28
C HIS A 330 -37.80 -16.82 -13.35
N GLU A 331 -36.62 -17.18 -13.88
CA GLU A 331 -36.47 -18.29 -14.82
C GLU A 331 -36.88 -19.63 -14.19
N ILE A 332 -36.46 -19.89 -12.94
CA ILE A 332 -36.84 -21.09 -12.19
C ILE A 332 -38.35 -21.13 -11.94
N ASP A 333 -38.96 -19.99 -11.58
CA ASP A 333 -40.41 -19.90 -11.39
C ASP A 333 -41.17 -20.22 -12.69
N LEU A 334 -40.71 -19.70 -13.83
CA LEU A 334 -41.28 -19.99 -15.14
C LEU A 334 -41.11 -21.47 -15.53
N GLN A 335 -39.94 -22.06 -15.28
CA GLN A 335 -39.71 -23.49 -15.50
C GLN A 335 -40.66 -24.34 -14.66
N THR A 336 -40.85 -23.99 -13.38
CA THR A 336 -41.78 -24.68 -12.48
C THR A 336 -43.22 -24.56 -13.00
N GLN A 337 -43.64 -23.39 -13.46
CA GLN A 337 -44.96 -23.20 -14.07
C GLN A 337 -45.16 -24.05 -15.33
N LEU A 338 -44.14 -24.15 -16.19
CA LEU A 338 -44.19 -25.01 -17.39
C LEU A 338 -44.30 -26.49 -17.02
N GLU A 339 -43.52 -26.95 -16.04
CA GLU A 339 -43.61 -28.33 -15.54
C GLU A 339 -44.99 -28.64 -14.95
N ASP A 340 -45.56 -27.71 -14.18
CA ASP A 340 -46.89 -27.89 -13.60
C ASP A 340 -47.99 -27.90 -14.66
N GLN A 341 -47.88 -27.09 -15.71
CA GLN A 341 -48.77 -27.19 -16.87
C GLN A 341 -48.62 -28.53 -17.60
N GLN A 342 -47.39 -29.01 -17.79
CA GLN A 342 -47.14 -30.31 -18.43
C GLN A 342 -47.73 -31.47 -17.60
N LYS A 343 -47.56 -31.44 -16.27
CA LYS A 343 -48.19 -32.40 -15.35
C LYS A 343 -49.71 -32.34 -15.47
N LYS A 344 -50.30 -31.15 -15.50
CA LYS A 344 -51.74 -30.96 -15.68
C LYS A 344 -52.23 -31.56 -16.99
N TRP A 345 -51.57 -31.28 -18.12
CA TRP A 345 -51.93 -31.88 -19.41
C TRP A 345 -51.80 -33.40 -19.42
N CYS A 346 -50.77 -33.95 -18.76
CA CYS A 346 -50.64 -35.41 -18.61
C CYS A 346 -51.79 -36.02 -17.81
N LEU A 347 -52.22 -35.37 -16.73
CA LEU A 347 -53.36 -35.78 -15.92
C LEU A 347 -54.67 -35.67 -16.72
N ASP A 348 -54.91 -34.55 -17.39
CA ASP A 348 -56.10 -34.33 -18.22
C ASP A 348 -56.19 -35.36 -19.35
N ARG A 349 -55.06 -35.64 -20.03
CA ARG A 349 -54.98 -36.69 -21.05
C ARG A 349 -55.28 -38.07 -20.48
N SER A 350 -54.73 -38.40 -19.31
CA SER A 350 -55.00 -39.67 -18.62
C SER A 350 -56.49 -39.80 -18.24
N ASN A 351 -57.08 -38.73 -17.72
CA ASN A 351 -58.50 -38.67 -17.39
C ASN A 351 -59.38 -38.84 -18.64
N LEU A 352 -59.04 -38.20 -19.75
CA LEU A 352 -59.78 -38.30 -21.01
C LEU A 352 -59.68 -39.73 -21.58
N HIS A 353 -58.51 -40.37 -21.53
CA HIS A 353 -58.38 -41.79 -21.87
C HIS A 353 -59.13 -42.74 -20.92
N ALA A 354 -59.24 -42.40 -19.63
CA ALA A 354 -60.04 -43.16 -18.68
C ALA A 354 -61.54 -43.03 -18.98
N GLN A 355 -62.00 -41.83 -19.32
CA GLN A 355 -63.38 -41.56 -19.74
C GLN A 355 -63.70 -42.28 -21.06
N LEU A 356 -62.82 -42.21 -22.07
CA LEU A 356 -62.99 -42.95 -23.32
C LEU A 356 -63.11 -44.45 -23.08
N ARG A 357 -62.24 -45.05 -22.26
CA ARG A 357 -62.33 -46.47 -21.89
C ARG A 357 -63.62 -46.81 -21.14
N ALA A 358 -64.14 -45.89 -20.32
CA ALA A 358 -65.42 -46.07 -19.64
C ALA A 358 -66.60 -46.04 -20.63
N PHE A 359 -66.59 -45.11 -21.58
CA PHE A 359 -67.59 -45.04 -22.65
C PHE A 359 -67.51 -46.26 -23.58
N GLU A 360 -66.32 -46.70 -23.97
CA GLU A 360 -66.11 -47.93 -24.75
C GLU A 360 -66.69 -49.15 -24.04
N LYS A 361 -66.46 -49.29 -22.72
CA LYS A 361 -67.06 -50.37 -21.91
C LYS A 361 -68.57 -50.27 -21.84
N GLN A 362 -69.14 -49.07 -21.69
CA GLN A 362 -70.59 -48.88 -21.70
C GLN A 362 -71.20 -49.23 -23.06
N LEU A 363 -70.52 -48.86 -24.15
CA LEU A 363 -70.95 -49.13 -25.52
C LEU A 363 -70.87 -50.63 -25.83
N GLN A 364 -69.83 -51.31 -25.34
CA GLN A 364 -69.71 -52.77 -25.42
C GLN A 364 -70.81 -53.46 -24.60
N ALA A 365 -71.06 -53.04 -23.35
CA ALA A 365 -72.13 -53.60 -22.53
C ALA A 365 -73.51 -53.41 -23.18
N ALA A 366 -73.79 -52.22 -23.72
CA ALA A 366 -75.03 -51.97 -24.46
C ALA A 366 -75.12 -52.81 -25.75
N HIS A 367 -74.00 -53.06 -26.43
CA HIS A 367 -73.94 -53.94 -27.59
C HIS A 367 -74.23 -55.39 -27.20
N ASP A 368 -73.59 -55.90 -26.14
CA ASP A 368 -73.79 -57.24 -25.61
C ASP A 368 -75.24 -57.42 -25.11
N GLU A 369 -75.82 -56.43 -24.44
CA GLU A 369 -77.25 -56.40 -24.06
C GLU A 369 -78.17 -56.42 -25.27
N ALA A 370 -77.89 -55.63 -26.32
CA ALA A 370 -78.66 -55.63 -27.55
C ALA A 370 -78.54 -56.97 -28.30
N GLN A 371 -77.36 -57.60 -28.30
CA GLN A 371 -77.16 -58.94 -28.85
C GLN A 371 -77.91 -59.99 -28.05
N ALA A 372 -77.85 -59.95 -26.72
CA ALA A 372 -78.60 -60.84 -25.84
C ALA A 372 -80.11 -60.67 -26.03
N ALA A 373 -80.59 -59.43 -26.17
CA ALA A 373 -81.99 -59.14 -26.49
C ALA A 373 -82.40 -59.69 -27.86
N ARG A 374 -81.54 -59.55 -28.88
CA ARG A 374 -81.77 -60.15 -30.21
C ARG A 374 -81.81 -61.68 -30.15
N ALA A 375 -80.85 -62.30 -29.45
CA ALA A 375 -80.85 -63.74 -29.25
C ALA A 375 -82.11 -64.21 -28.49
N ALA A 376 -82.56 -63.45 -27.48
CA ALA A 376 -83.82 -63.70 -26.78
C ALA A 376 -85.05 -63.56 -27.70
N THR A 377 -85.08 -62.56 -28.60
CA THR A 377 -86.17 -62.45 -29.58
C THR A 377 -86.12 -63.56 -30.62
N ASP A 378 -84.95 -63.97 -31.07
CA ASP A 378 -84.77 -65.05 -32.05
C ASP A 378 -85.17 -66.40 -31.44
N THR A 379 -84.78 -66.67 -30.19
CA THR A 379 -85.25 -67.85 -29.45
C THR A 379 -86.76 -67.81 -29.20
N MET A 380 -87.36 -66.66 -28.90
CA MET A 380 -88.82 -66.53 -28.85
C MET A 380 -89.47 -66.76 -30.22
N LEU A 381 -88.86 -66.29 -31.31
CA LEU A 381 -89.34 -66.53 -32.68
C LEU A 381 -89.26 -68.01 -33.04
N GLN A 382 -88.14 -68.67 -32.76
CA GLN A 382 -87.97 -70.11 -32.94
C GLN A 382 -88.93 -70.91 -32.06
N ALA A 383 -89.15 -70.49 -30.80
CA ALA A 383 -90.14 -71.09 -29.93
C ALA A 383 -91.57 -70.87 -30.46
N LYS A 384 -91.88 -69.70 -31.02
CA LYS A 384 -93.15 -69.40 -31.67
C LYS A 384 -93.33 -70.21 -32.95
N GLU A 385 -92.29 -70.37 -33.76
CA GLU A 385 -92.29 -71.19 -34.97
C GLU A 385 -92.43 -72.66 -34.62
N SER A 386 -91.70 -73.17 -33.63
CA SER A 386 -91.86 -74.52 -33.09
C SER A 386 -93.26 -74.73 -32.51
N MET A 387 -93.80 -73.75 -31.78
CA MET A 387 -95.16 -73.81 -31.27
C MET A 387 -96.19 -73.72 -32.40
N SER A 388 -95.93 -72.94 -33.45
CA SER A 388 -96.77 -72.88 -34.66
C SER A 388 -96.72 -74.19 -35.44
N GLN A 389 -95.55 -74.79 -35.61
CA GLN A 389 -95.38 -76.13 -36.19
C GLN A 389 -96.11 -77.15 -35.33
N LYS A 390 -95.98 -77.07 -34.01
CA LYS A 390 -96.70 -77.93 -33.08
C LYS A 390 -98.20 -77.68 -33.07
N ILE A 391 -98.66 -76.46 -33.32
CA ILE A 391 -100.08 -76.13 -33.53
C ILE A 391 -100.54 -76.72 -34.86
N VAL A 392 -99.73 -76.71 -35.91
CA VAL A 392 -100.04 -77.37 -37.19
C VAL A 392 -100.06 -78.88 -37.00
N GLU A 393 -99.05 -79.49 -36.37
CA GLU A 393 -99.03 -80.90 -36.01
C GLU A 393 -100.17 -81.27 -35.08
N LEU A 394 -100.53 -80.41 -34.12
CA LEU A 394 -101.71 -80.58 -33.28
C LEU A 394 -102.99 -80.35 -34.05
N ASN A 395 -103.05 -79.51 -35.08
CA ASN A 395 -104.21 -79.34 -35.96
C ASN A 395 -104.33 -80.50 -36.95
N ASP A 396 -103.22 -81.10 -37.37
CA ASP A 396 -103.15 -82.30 -38.19
C ASP A 396 -103.49 -83.52 -37.34
N ALA A 397 -103.02 -83.55 -36.09
CA ALA A 397 -103.40 -84.51 -35.07
C ALA A 397 -104.83 -84.27 -34.56
N LEU A 398 -105.35 -83.03 -34.57
CA LEU A 398 -106.75 -82.71 -34.31
C LEU A 398 -107.58 -83.11 -35.53
N ALA A 399 -107.13 -82.92 -36.76
CA ALA A 399 -107.77 -83.45 -37.96
C ALA A 399 -107.79 -84.99 -37.95
N ALA A 400 -106.76 -85.64 -37.38
CA ALA A 400 -106.72 -87.08 -37.13
C ALA A 400 -107.51 -87.53 -35.87
N ALA A 401 -107.63 -86.68 -34.84
CA ALA A 401 -108.32 -86.96 -33.57
C ALA A 401 -109.76 -86.43 -33.52
N THR A 402 -110.21 -85.68 -34.52
CA THR A 402 -111.64 -85.39 -34.78
C THR A 402 -112.29 -86.55 -35.56
N ALA A 403 -111.72 -87.75 -35.41
CA ALA A 403 -112.37 -89.06 -35.50
C ALA A 403 -112.49 -89.77 -34.13
N ALA A 404 -112.06 -89.16 -33.01
CA ALA A 404 -112.18 -89.74 -31.66
C ALA A 404 -112.14 -88.68 -30.52
N GLN A 405 -113.33 -88.18 -30.17
CA GLN A 405 -113.87 -87.78 -28.86
C GLN A 405 -112.93 -87.54 -27.63
N ALA A 406 -112.96 -86.27 -27.15
CA ALA A 406 -113.26 -85.75 -25.78
C ALA A 406 -112.42 -86.06 -24.51
N VAL A 407 -112.22 -84.98 -23.70
CA VAL A 407 -112.18 -84.86 -22.21
C VAL A 407 -110.83 -84.55 -21.51
N VAL A 408 -110.70 -83.26 -21.08
CA VAL A 408 -110.24 -82.69 -19.77
C VAL A 408 -108.74 -82.58 -19.39
N THR A 409 -108.37 -81.32 -19.04
CA THR A 409 -107.19 -80.69 -18.38
C THR A 409 -106.99 -81.09 -16.88
N PRO A 410 -106.02 -80.60 -16.03
CA PRO A 410 -105.02 -79.49 -16.14
C PRO A 410 -103.62 -79.67 -15.46
N SER A 411 -102.72 -78.68 -15.67
CA SER A 411 -101.77 -78.01 -14.72
C SER A 411 -100.68 -78.77 -13.91
N SER A 412 -99.39 -78.43 -14.11
CA SER A 412 -98.56 -77.54 -13.24
C SER A 412 -97.08 -77.60 -13.62
N ALA A 413 -96.34 -76.48 -13.54
CA ALA A 413 -94.89 -76.42 -13.72
C ALA A 413 -94.23 -75.75 -12.49
N PRO A 414 -93.02 -76.18 -12.10
CA PRO A 414 -92.51 -76.02 -10.74
C PRO A 414 -91.68 -74.74 -10.57
N GLY A 415 -91.80 -74.11 -9.40
CA GLY A 415 -90.85 -73.10 -8.94
C GLY A 415 -89.47 -73.71 -8.63
N PRO A 416 -88.41 -72.88 -8.59
CA PRO A 416 -87.05 -73.33 -8.37
C PRO A 416 -86.89 -73.96 -6.99
N SER A 417 -86.06 -75.01 -6.94
CA SER A 417 -85.86 -75.83 -5.75
C SER A 417 -85.16 -75.03 -4.64
N ALA A 418 -85.46 -75.36 -3.38
CA ALA A 418 -84.85 -74.73 -2.20
C ALA A 418 -83.31 -74.79 -2.17
N GLN A 419 -82.70 -75.71 -2.93
CA GLN A 419 -81.24 -75.79 -3.10
C GLN A 419 -80.66 -74.67 -3.97
N GLU A 420 -81.35 -74.23 -5.03
CA GLU A 420 -80.87 -73.13 -5.88
C GLU A 420 -80.95 -71.78 -5.17
N LEU A 421 -82.00 -71.56 -4.37
CA LEU A 421 -82.12 -70.38 -3.51
C LEU A 421 -81.06 -70.38 -2.40
N ALA A 422 -80.70 -71.54 -1.85
CA ALA A 422 -79.64 -71.65 -0.84
C ALA A 422 -78.25 -71.37 -1.44
N VAL A 423 -77.95 -71.86 -2.64
CA VAL A 423 -76.68 -71.58 -3.33
C VAL A 423 -76.58 -70.09 -3.68
N GLN A 424 -77.66 -69.48 -4.18
CA GLN A 424 -77.68 -68.03 -4.42
C GLN A 424 -77.51 -67.23 -3.12
N HIS A 425 -78.16 -67.64 -2.03
CA HIS A 425 -78.01 -66.94 -0.74
C HIS A 425 -76.55 -67.00 -0.23
N VAL A 426 -75.85 -68.12 -0.40
CA VAL A 426 -74.43 -68.25 -0.04
C VAL A 426 -73.53 -67.36 -0.91
N THR A 427 -73.78 -67.26 -2.22
CA THR A 427 -72.99 -66.40 -3.11
C THR A 427 -73.24 -64.91 -2.84
N TRP A 428 -74.48 -64.50 -2.56
CA TRP A 428 -74.79 -63.14 -2.11
C TRP A 428 -74.12 -62.83 -0.77
N GLN A 429 -74.11 -63.76 0.17
CA GLN A 429 -73.45 -63.57 1.46
C GLN A 429 -71.93 -63.41 1.31
N GLN A 430 -71.28 -64.22 0.47
CA GLN A 430 -69.85 -64.07 0.17
C GLN A 430 -69.54 -62.73 -0.50
N ALA A 431 -70.38 -62.27 -1.43
CA ALA A 431 -70.22 -60.96 -2.07
C ALA A 431 -70.39 -59.81 -1.07
N ILE A 432 -71.28 -59.94 -0.08
CA ILE A 432 -71.44 -58.97 1.00
C ILE A 432 -70.20 -58.96 1.91
N ASP A 433 -69.71 -60.13 2.32
CA ASP A 433 -68.53 -60.25 3.19
C ASP A 433 -67.26 -59.68 2.51
N GLU A 434 -67.09 -59.89 1.20
CA GLU A 434 -66.01 -59.28 0.42
C GLU A 434 -66.13 -57.75 0.33
N ARG A 435 -67.34 -57.22 0.17
CA ARG A 435 -67.58 -55.77 0.16
C ARG A 435 -67.29 -55.15 1.53
N ASP A 436 -67.68 -55.82 2.61
CA ASP A 436 -67.40 -55.37 3.97
C ASP A 436 -65.89 -55.39 4.29
N LEU A 437 -65.16 -56.39 3.78
CA LEU A 437 -63.71 -56.44 3.92
C LEU A 437 -63.03 -55.28 3.18
N LYS A 438 -63.50 -54.96 1.96
CA LYS A 438 -63.01 -53.82 1.16
C LYS A 438 -63.35 -52.48 1.83
N LEU A 439 -64.55 -52.34 2.41
CA LEU A 439 -64.94 -51.15 3.18
C LEU A 439 -64.02 -50.95 4.39
N ARG A 440 -63.76 -52.00 5.19
CA ARG A 440 -62.83 -51.92 6.31
C ARG A 440 -61.39 -51.58 5.88
N ALA A 441 -60.96 -52.03 4.71
CA ALA A 441 -59.65 -51.68 4.16
C ALA A 441 -59.59 -50.20 3.74
N LEU A 442 -60.64 -49.68 3.11
CA LEU A 442 -60.76 -48.25 2.77
C LEU A 442 -60.82 -47.38 4.02
N ASP A 443 -61.54 -47.79 5.08
CA ASP A 443 -61.57 -47.05 6.35
C ASP A 443 -60.19 -46.94 7.00
N LYS A 444 -59.38 -48.00 6.94
CA LYS A 444 -57.98 -47.97 7.38
C LYS A 444 -57.12 -47.01 6.54
N GLN A 445 -57.33 -46.97 5.22
CA GLN A 445 -56.64 -46.02 4.34
C GLN A 445 -57.05 -44.58 4.63
N VAL A 446 -58.34 -44.32 4.88
CA VAL A 446 -58.84 -42.99 5.26
C VAL A 446 -58.27 -42.54 6.60
N LEU A 447 -58.17 -43.44 7.59
CA LEU A 447 -57.53 -43.13 8.86
C LEU A 447 -56.04 -42.82 8.71
N ALA A 448 -55.31 -43.60 7.89
CA ALA A 448 -53.91 -43.33 7.57
C ALA A 448 -53.73 -41.98 6.85
N ALA A 449 -54.58 -41.67 5.88
CA ALA A 449 -54.57 -40.38 5.18
C ALA A 449 -54.87 -39.21 6.13
N LYS A 450 -55.82 -39.37 7.07
CA LYS A 450 -56.11 -38.36 8.10
C LYS A 450 -54.93 -38.15 9.05
N LEU A 451 -54.20 -39.21 9.41
CA LEU A 451 -52.99 -39.09 10.23
C LEU A 451 -51.87 -38.37 9.49
N LEU A 452 -51.62 -38.71 8.23
CA LEU A 452 -50.63 -38.02 7.39
C LEU A 452 -50.99 -36.54 7.19
N ALA A 453 -52.27 -36.22 6.97
CA ALA A 453 -52.72 -34.83 6.86
C ALA A 453 -52.56 -34.04 8.18
N ARG A 454 -52.74 -34.69 9.34
CA ARG A 454 -52.45 -34.06 10.64
C ARG A 454 -50.96 -33.85 10.85
N GLN A 455 -50.12 -34.79 10.40
CA GLN A 455 -48.67 -34.67 10.48
C GLN A 455 -48.16 -33.53 9.60
N SER A 456 -48.58 -33.47 8.33
CA SER A 456 -48.19 -32.40 7.42
C SER A 456 -48.66 -31.02 7.88
N LYS A 457 -49.84 -30.94 8.53
CA LYS A 457 -50.31 -29.69 9.15
C LYS A 457 -49.38 -29.24 10.30
N LYS A 458 -48.93 -30.17 11.16
CA LYS A 458 -47.98 -29.87 12.24
C LYS A 458 -46.62 -29.44 11.71
N GLU A 459 -46.11 -30.12 10.68
CA GLU A 459 -44.83 -29.76 10.04
C GLU A 459 -44.91 -28.37 9.39
N LYS A 460 -46.03 -28.05 8.70
CA LYS A 460 -46.28 -26.72 8.15
C LYS A 460 -46.31 -25.64 9.23
N GLU A 461 -46.97 -25.91 10.36
CA GLU A 461 -47.03 -24.97 11.49
C GLU A 461 -45.64 -24.75 12.12
N GLN A 462 -44.83 -25.80 12.27
CA GLN A 462 -43.45 -25.70 12.74
C GLN A 462 -42.57 -24.88 11.78
N LEU A 463 -42.69 -25.10 10.46
CA LEU A 463 -41.97 -24.31 9.46
C LEU A 463 -42.38 -22.84 9.48
N LEU A 464 -43.68 -22.54 9.63
CA LEU A 464 -44.15 -21.16 9.79
C LEU A 464 -43.54 -20.51 11.05
N GLN A 465 -43.51 -21.21 12.19
CA GLN A 465 -42.86 -20.69 13.40
C GLN A 465 -41.35 -20.47 13.21
N GLN A 466 -40.66 -21.31 12.43
CA GLN A 466 -39.25 -21.11 12.09
C GLN A 466 -39.05 -19.90 11.18
N ILE A 467 -39.90 -19.72 10.16
CA ILE A 467 -39.88 -18.56 9.28
C ILE A 467 -40.12 -17.28 10.08
N ASP A 468 -41.08 -17.27 11.00
CA ASP A 468 -41.35 -16.09 11.82
C ASP A 468 -40.18 -15.77 12.77
N LYS A 469 -39.53 -16.78 13.37
CA LYS A 469 -38.29 -16.58 14.13
C LYS A 469 -37.14 -16.04 13.28
N LEU A 470 -36.99 -16.52 12.05
CA LEU A 470 -35.98 -16.02 11.13
C LEU A 470 -36.29 -14.59 10.71
N ARG A 471 -37.57 -14.23 10.50
CA ARG A 471 -37.99 -12.85 10.21
C ARG A 471 -37.71 -11.92 11.38
N THR A 472 -37.95 -12.34 12.63
CA THR A 472 -37.60 -11.53 13.81
C THR A 472 -36.10 -11.34 13.94
N LEU A 473 -35.31 -12.41 13.76
CA LEU A 473 -33.84 -12.30 13.80
C LEU A 473 -33.29 -11.44 12.65
N LEU A 474 -33.88 -11.51 11.46
CA LEU A 474 -33.53 -10.65 10.34
C LEU A 474 -33.88 -9.19 10.62
N ALA A 475 -35.04 -8.93 11.24
CA ALA A 475 -35.44 -7.59 11.66
C ALA A 475 -34.52 -7.02 12.76
N ASP A 476 -34.06 -7.85 13.70
CA ASP A 476 -33.13 -7.45 14.76
C ASP A 476 -31.68 -7.25 14.25
N ALA A 477 -31.27 -8.04 13.24
CA ALA A 477 -29.95 -7.95 12.63
C ALA A 477 -29.84 -6.89 11.51
N ALA A 478 -30.97 -6.38 11.02
CA ALA A 478 -30.98 -5.33 10.02
C ALA A 478 -30.41 -4.03 10.63
N PRO A 479 -29.43 -3.37 9.96
CA PRO A 479 -28.88 -2.12 10.44
C PRO A 479 -29.99 -1.07 10.54
N LYS A 480 -30.02 -0.32 11.65
CA LYS A 480 -30.95 0.81 11.85
C LYS A 480 -30.69 1.84 10.75
N THR A 481 -31.50 1.81 9.69
CA THR A 481 -31.48 2.81 8.63
C THR A 481 -32.21 4.07 9.08
N ASP A 482 -31.83 5.23 8.55
CA ASP A 482 -32.42 6.53 8.95
C ASP A 482 -33.95 6.58 8.77
N ALA A 483 -34.50 5.79 7.83
CA ALA A 483 -35.94 5.62 7.65
C ALA A 483 -36.62 4.92 8.84
N SER A 484 -35.95 3.94 9.46
CA SER A 484 -36.44 3.23 10.66
C SER A 484 -36.35 4.08 11.93
N ALA A 485 -35.35 4.97 12.01
CA ALA A 485 -35.21 5.96 13.07
C ALA A 485 -36.29 7.05 12.96
N LEU A 486 -36.56 7.54 11.74
CA LEU A 486 -37.63 8.50 11.47
C LEU A 486 -39.03 7.92 11.75
N LEU A 487 -39.30 6.67 11.36
CA LEU A 487 -40.56 6.00 11.69
C LEU A 487 -40.72 5.73 13.19
N SER A 488 -39.64 5.44 13.91
CA SER A 488 -39.68 5.27 15.37
C SER A 488 -39.91 6.60 16.10
N GLN A 489 -39.38 7.72 15.58
CA GLN A 489 -39.71 9.07 16.06
C GLN A 489 -41.15 9.47 15.74
N LEU A 490 -41.70 9.05 14.58
CA LEU A 490 -43.09 9.32 14.21
C LEU A 490 -44.10 8.49 15.02
N LYS A 491 -43.68 7.33 15.56
CA LYS A 491 -44.52 6.41 16.33
C LYS A 491 -44.43 6.64 17.85
N ALA A 492 -43.52 7.50 18.30
CA ALA A 492 -43.55 8.02 19.65
C ALA A 492 -44.77 8.97 19.78
N PRO A 493 -45.68 8.76 20.74
CA PRO A 493 -46.77 9.70 20.95
C PRO A 493 -46.17 11.07 21.26
N THR A 494 -46.61 12.09 20.54
CA THR A 494 -46.28 13.49 20.78
C THR A 494 -46.79 13.91 22.17
N SER A 495 -46.02 13.62 23.22
CA SER A 495 -46.20 14.21 24.55
C SER A 495 -45.40 15.51 24.64
N SER A 496 -45.86 16.54 23.93
CA SER A 496 -45.45 17.92 24.17
C SER A 496 -46.41 18.90 23.50
N THR A 497 -47.62 18.99 24.04
CA THR A 497 -48.40 20.24 24.01
C THR A 497 -48.99 20.43 25.40
N ASP A 498 -48.81 21.66 25.91
CA ASP A 498 -49.42 22.24 27.11
C ASP A 498 -48.79 21.92 28.49
N ALA A 499 -47.77 22.72 28.84
CA ALA A 499 -47.71 23.39 30.15
C ALA A 499 -46.55 24.41 30.18
N SER A 500 -46.76 25.59 29.60
CA SER A 500 -46.03 26.79 30.06
C SER A 500 -46.94 28.00 29.88
N GLY A 501 -47.84 28.12 30.86
CA GLY A 501 -48.45 29.39 31.26
C GLY A 501 -48.11 29.59 32.74
N MET A 502 -46.95 30.18 32.99
CA MET A 502 -46.66 31.11 34.09
C MET A 502 -45.36 31.84 33.81
#